data_AF-A0A1F7GHT4-F1
#
_entry.id   AF-A0A1F7GHT4-F1
#
_cell.length_a   1.000
_cell.length_b   1.000
_cell.length_c   1.000
_cell.angle_alpha   90.00
_cell.angle_beta   90.00
_cell.angle_gamma   90.00
#
_symmetry.space_group_name_H-M   'P 1'
#
loop_
_entity.id
_entity.type
_entity.pdbx_description
1 polymer ?
#
loop_
_entity_poly.entity_id
_entity_poly.type
_entity_poly.pdbx_seq_one_letter_code
_entity_poly.pdbx_strand_id
1 'polypeptide(L)'
;MVKKTLIIIGSVVLVCVVLTNGLVSQIVSPLFPAITYDKDPYAVISFLKTIRTNPEFDSQMEVWRDVYGEQLEEKVHEDDKNRLETIRSLEAILKQNPKSTSVLFNLGAFYKEQGDEAKASYYFNQAFQIDPWLKKN
;
A
#
# COMPACT_ATOMS: atom_id res chain seq x y z
N MET A 1 -5.39 20.31 56.03
CA MET A 1 -4.35 20.47 55.00
C MET A 1 -4.25 19.23 54.10
N VAL A 2 -4.08 18.03 54.69
CA VAL A 2 -3.96 16.73 53.98
C VAL A 2 -5.05 16.45 52.94
N LYS A 3 -6.33 16.72 53.25
CA LYS A 3 -7.45 16.46 52.34
C LYS A 3 -7.38 17.28 51.04
N LYS A 4 -6.92 18.54 51.10
CA LYS A 4 -6.74 19.39 49.91
C LYS A 4 -5.57 18.89 49.05
N THR A 5 -4.47 18.49 49.67
CA THR A 5 -3.32 17.90 48.97
C THR A 5 -3.69 16.60 48.27
N LEU A 6 -4.48 15.73 48.92
CA LEU A 6 -4.95 14.48 48.34
C LEU A 6 -5.84 14.70 47.10
N ILE A 7 -6.73 15.71 47.16
CA ILE A 7 -7.59 16.10 46.03
C ILE A 7 -6.73 16.61 44.87
N ILE A 8 -5.75 17.47 45.13
CA ILE A 8 -4.86 18.01 44.08
C ILE A 8 -4.06 16.90 43.41
N ILE A 9 -3.49 15.97 44.20
CA ILE A 9 -2.75 14.83 43.66
C ILE A 9 -3.68 13.94 42.81
N GLY A 10 -4.89 13.65 43.30
CA GLY A 10 -5.87 12.86 42.56
C GLY A 10 -6.24 13.49 41.21
N SER A 11 -6.45 14.81 41.18
CA SER A 11 -6.74 15.53 39.94
C SER A 11 -5.57 15.50 38.94
N VAL A 12 -4.33 15.62 39.41
CA VAL A 12 -3.14 15.54 38.54
C VAL A 12 -2.99 14.14 37.95
N VAL A 13 -3.17 13.09 38.76
CA VAL A 13 -3.13 11.70 38.30
C VAL A 13 -4.21 11.45 37.24
N LEU A 14 -5.43 11.94 37.47
CA LEU A 14 -6.53 11.80 36.52
C LEU A 14 -6.21 12.48 35.18
N VAL A 15 -5.66 13.70 35.22
CA VAL A 15 -5.23 14.41 34.00
C VAL A 15 -4.13 13.64 33.28
N CYS A 16 -3.13 13.12 33.99
CA CYS A 16 -2.08 12.31 33.39
C CYS A 16 -2.64 11.07 32.69
N VAL A 17 -3.58 10.34 33.32
CA VAL A 17 -4.20 9.15 32.72
C VAL A 17 -4.98 9.50 31.44
N VAL A 18 -5.74 10.60 31.45
CA VAL A 18 -6.49 11.06 30.28
C VAL A 18 -5.55 11.46 29.15
N LEU A 19 -4.46 12.18 29.46
CA LEU A 19 -3.45 12.56 28.48
C LEU A 19 -2.74 11.35 27.89
N THR A 20 -2.35 10.36 28.71
CA THR A 20 -1.72 9.14 28.21
C THR A 20 -2.67 8.34 27.33
N ASN A 21 -3.96 8.25 27.67
CA ASN A 21 -4.94 7.57 26.83
C ASN A 21 -5.16 8.28 25.49
N GLY A 22 -5.22 9.61 25.48
CA GLY A 22 -5.35 10.39 24.25
C GLY A 22 -4.14 10.22 23.33
N LEU A 23 -2.93 10.25 23.89
CA LEU A 23 -1.70 10.02 23.13
C LEU A 23 -1.61 8.58 22.60
N VAL A 24 -1.91 7.58 23.43
CA VAL A 24 -1.95 6.18 23.01
C VAL A 24 -2.97 5.97 21.89
N SER A 25 -4.15 6.59 21.96
CA SER A 25 -5.16 6.49 20.89
C SER A 25 -4.69 7.08 19.56
N GLN A 26 -3.78 8.06 19.56
CA GLN A 26 -3.19 8.62 18.34
C GLN A 26 -2.00 7.81 17.83
N ILE A 27 -1.32 7.07 18.70
CA ILE A 27 -0.19 6.18 18.36
C ILE A 27 -0.70 4.86 17.78
N VAL A 28 -1.87 4.38 18.23
CA VAL A 28 -2.54 3.23 17.64
C VAL A 28 -2.92 3.58 16.19
N SER A 29 -2.42 2.79 15.25
CA SER A 29 -2.68 2.98 13.80
C SER A 29 -4.19 3.15 13.56
N PRO A 30 -4.63 4.08 12.68
CA PRO A 30 -6.04 4.22 12.31
C PRO A 30 -6.64 2.94 11.71
N LEU A 31 -5.78 1.99 11.31
CA LEU A 31 -6.18 0.66 10.89
C LEU A 31 -6.74 -0.17 12.05
N PHE A 32 -6.26 0.00 13.28
CA PHE A 32 -6.65 -0.85 14.41
C PHE A 32 -8.14 -0.74 14.78
N PRO A 33 -8.77 0.46 14.86
CA PRO A 33 -10.23 0.55 15.02
C PRO A 33 -11.00 0.01 13.82
N ALA A 34 -10.55 0.27 12.58
CA ALA A 34 -11.23 -0.22 11.37
C ALA A 34 -11.23 -1.76 11.28
N ILE A 35 -10.14 -2.37 11.73
CA ILE A 35 -9.96 -3.82 11.79
C ILE A 35 -10.76 -4.45 12.94
N THR A 36 -10.85 -3.79 14.10
CA THR A 36 -11.44 -4.40 15.32
C THR A 36 -12.92 -4.05 15.54
N TYR A 37 -13.38 -2.89 15.09
CA TYR A 37 -14.73 -2.38 15.34
C TYR A 37 -15.65 -2.49 14.13
N ASP A 38 -15.21 -2.00 12.97
CA ASP A 38 -16.03 -1.98 11.75
C ASP A 38 -15.94 -3.29 10.94
N LYS A 39 -15.00 -4.18 11.29
CA LYS A 39 -14.64 -5.37 10.52
C LYS A 39 -14.45 -5.04 9.04
N ASP A 40 -13.86 -3.89 8.73
CA ASP A 40 -13.68 -3.45 7.35
C ASP A 40 -12.55 -4.26 6.67
N PRO A 41 -12.86 -5.12 5.67
CA PRO A 41 -11.84 -5.89 4.97
C PRO A 41 -10.84 -4.98 4.23
N TYR A 42 -11.22 -3.76 3.83
CA TYR A 42 -10.33 -2.86 3.09
C TYR A 42 -9.16 -2.37 3.95
N ALA A 43 -9.39 -2.13 5.25
CA ALA A 43 -8.33 -1.76 6.18
C ALA A 43 -7.30 -2.90 6.33
N VAL A 44 -7.77 -4.15 6.45
CA VAL A 44 -6.91 -5.33 6.50
C VAL A 44 -6.14 -5.54 5.20
N ILE A 45 -6.79 -5.38 4.05
CA ILE A 45 -6.14 -5.47 2.74
C ILE A 45 -5.03 -4.42 2.63
N SER A 46 -5.31 -3.17 3.00
CA SER A 46 -4.32 -2.08 2.98
C SER A 46 -3.14 -2.36 3.92
N PHE A 47 -3.43 -2.87 5.12
CA PHE A 47 -2.41 -3.30 6.08
C PHE A 47 -1.51 -4.40 5.50
N LEU A 48 -2.10 -5.48 5.00
CA LEU A 48 -1.39 -6.62 4.42
C LEU A 48 -0.53 -6.20 3.22
N LYS A 49 -1.05 -5.31 2.35
CA LYS A 49 -0.26 -4.72 1.25
C LYS A 49 0.95 -3.93 1.75
N THR A 50 0.81 -3.22 2.89
CA THR A 50 1.90 -2.44 3.48
C THR A 50 3.00 -3.31 4.07
N ILE A 51 2.64 -4.42 4.73
CA ILE A 51 3.61 -5.32 5.35
C ILE A 51 4.08 -6.44 4.42
N ARG A 52 3.74 -6.42 3.13
CA ARG A 52 4.00 -7.51 2.17
C ARG A 52 5.46 -7.97 2.07
N THR A 53 6.42 -7.09 2.35
CA THR A 53 7.87 -7.42 2.33
C THR A 53 8.43 -7.74 3.73
N ASN A 54 7.60 -7.68 4.76
CA ASN A 54 7.96 -7.98 6.14
C ASN A 54 7.88 -9.51 6.36
N PRO A 55 8.81 -10.12 7.12
CA PRO A 55 8.71 -11.52 7.55
C PRO A 55 7.38 -11.91 8.22
N GLU A 56 6.67 -10.96 8.84
CA GLU A 56 5.37 -11.18 9.47
C GLU A 56 4.19 -11.20 8.49
N PHE A 57 4.40 -11.01 7.18
CA PHE A 57 3.29 -11.01 6.22
C PHE A 57 2.52 -12.32 6.23
N ASP A 58 3.22 -13.45 6.16
CA ASP A 58 2.58 -14.77 6.08
C ASP A 58 1.77 -15.09 7.35
N SER A 59 2.34 -14.76 8.52
CA SER A 59 1.69 -14.95 9.82
C SER A 59 0.43 -14.09 9.93
N GLN A 60 0.49 -12.82 9.51
CA GLN A 60 -0.67 -11.92 9.51
C GLN A 60 -1.72 -12.33 8.48
N MET A 61 -1.31 -12.76 7.28
CA MET A 61 -2.21 -13.22 6.24
C MET A 61 -3.03 -14.42 6.72
N GLU A 62 -2.41 -15.40 7.38
CA GLU A 62 -3.11 -16.56 7.93
C GLU A 62 -4.16 -16.14 8.98
N VAL A 63 -3.79 -15.26 9.92
CA VAL A 63 -4.71 -14.75 10.95
C VAL A 63 -5.92 -14.06 10.31
N TRP A 64 -5.69 -13.20 9.33
CA TRP A 64 -6.78 -12.45 8.70
C TRP A 64 -7.61 -13.28 7.72
N ARG A 65 -7.02 -14.31 7.10
CA ARG A 65 -7.73 -15.28 6.28
C ARG A 65 -8.77 -16.04 7.10
N ASP A 66 -8.46 -16.41 8.34
CA ASP A 66 -9.43 -17.09 9.22
C ASP A 66 -10.63 -16.19 9.56
N VAL A 67 -10.44 -14.86 9.57
CA VAL A 67 -11.50 -13.89 9.88
C VAL A 67 -12.34 -13.53 8.65
N TYR A 68 -11.71 -13.35 7.48
CA TYR A 68 -12.33 -12.81 6.26
C TYR A 68 -12.52 -13.82 5.14
N GLY A 69 -12.00 -15.04 5.31
CA GLY A 69 -12.06 -16.14 4.35
C GLY A 69 -11.03 -16.05 3.22
N GLU A 70 -11.01 -17.08 2.38
CA GLU A 70 -10.07 -17.28 1.27
C GLU A 70 -10.05 -16.12 0.25
N GLN A 71 -11.15 -15.38 0.11
CA GLN A 71 -11.25 -14.25 -0.83
C GLN A 71 -10.35 -13.07 -0.44
N LEU A 72 -9.88 -13.01 0.81
CA LEU A 72 -8.95 -11.98 1.26
C LEU A 72 -7.64 -12.05 0.46
N GLU A 73 -7.11 -13.25 0.26
CA GLU A 73 -5.84 -13.44 -0.42
C GLU A 73 -5.94 -12.99 -1.89
N GLU A 74 -7.04 -13.30 -2.56
CA GLU A 74 -7.29 -12.81 -3.93
C GLU A 74 -7.28 -11.28 -3.98
N LYS A 75 -7.99 -10.62 -3.04
CA LYS A 75 -8.04 -9.14 -3.00
C LYS A 75 -6.72 -8.48 -2.64
N VAL A 76 -5.91 -9.12 -1.80
CA VAL A 76 -4.57 -8.61 -1.47
C VAL A 76 -3.66 -8.66 -2.70
N HIS A 77 -3.79 -9.71 -3.52
CA HIS A 77 -2.98 -9.91 -4.74
C HIS A 77 -3.63 -9.36 -6.03
N GLU A 78 -4.85 -8.83 -5.96
CA GLU A 78 -5.59 -8.35 -7.13
C GLU A 78 -4.82 -7.29 -7.91
N ASP A 79 -4.22 -6.32 -7.22
CA ASP A 79 -3.40 -5.28 -7.83
C ASP A 79 -2.19 -5.86 -8.58
N ASP A 80 -1.55 -6.88 -8.00
CA ASP A 80 -0.40 -7.54 -8.62
C ASP A 80 -0.82 -8.34 -9.86
N LYS A 81 -1.96 -9.04 -9.78
CA LYS A 81 -2.52 -9.81 -10.89
C LYS A 81 -2.86 -8.89 -12.06
N ASN A 82 -3.58 -7.80 -11.80
CA ASN A 82 -3.95 -6.81 -12.80
C ASN A 82 -2.69 -6.19 -13.42
N ARG A 83 -1.70 -5.85 -12.59
CA ARG A 83 -0.42 -5.32 -13.05
C ARG A 83 0.32 -6.28 -13.98
N LEU A 84 0.41 -7.56 -13.60
CA LEU A 84 1.07 -8.59 -14.40
C LEU A 84 0.34 -8.85 -15.73
N GLU A 85 -0.99 -8.81 -15.72
CA GLU A 85 -1.79 -8.95 -16.93
C GLU A 85 -1.57 -7.79 -17.91
N THR A 86 -1.56 -6.54 -17.42
CA THR A 86 -1.26 -5.36 -18.24
C THR A 86 0.13 -5.47 -18.88
N ILE A 87 1.15 -5.82 -18.10
CA ILE A 87 2.53 -6.00 -18.60
C ILE A 87 2.55 -7.09 -19.67
N ARG A 88 1.94 -8.26 -19.40
CA ARG A 88 1.92 -9.39 -20.34
C ARG A 88 1.23 -9.03 -21.66
N SER A 89 0.12 -8.29 -21.60
CA SER A 89 -0.61 -7.82 -22.78
C SER A 89 0.26 -6.90 -23.64
N LEU A 90 0.91 -5.91 -23.02
CA LEU A 90 1.81 -4.98 -23.72
C LEU A 90 3.04 -5.70 -24.30
N GLU A 91 3.65 -6.61 -23.55
CA GLU A 91 4.78 -7.41 -24.02
C GLU A 91 4.40 -8.35 -25.17
N ALA A 92 3.18 -8.91 -25.17
CA ALA A 92 2.69 -9.72 -26.27
C ALA A 92 2.55 -8.90 -27.57
N ILE A 93 2.09 -7.65 -27.47
CA ILE A 93 2.04 -6.73 -28.61
C ILE A 93 3.46 -6.38 -29.06
N LEU A 94 4.39 -6.14 -28.13
CA LEU A 94 5.78 -5.85 -28.44
C LEU A 94 6.48 -7.04 -29.11
N LYS A 95 6.13 -8.29 -28.78
CA LYS A 95 6.64 -9.47 -29.48
C LYS A 95 6.22 -9.51 -30.95
N GLN A 96 5.02 -9.05 -31.27
CA GLN A 96 4.52 -8.99 -32.65
C GLN A 96 5.08 -7.77 -33.40
N ASN A 97 5.25 -6.65 -32.71
CA ASN A 97 5.83 -5.43 -33.25
C ASN A 97 6.89 -4.86 -32.29
N PRO A 98 8.15 -5.33 -32.37
CA PRO A 98 9.22 -4.93 -31.45
C PRO A 98 9.60 -3.45 -31.50
N LYS A 99 9.18 -2.74 -32.55
CA LYS A 99 9.44 -1.31 -32.73
C LYS A 99 8.20 -0.45 -32.56
N SER A 100 7.16 -0.98 -31.91
CA SER A 100 5.96 -0.20 -31.62
C SER A 100 6.25 0.86 -30.57
N THR A 101 6.50 2.09 -31.03
CA THR A 101 6.85 3.22 -30.18
C THR A 101 5.75 3.53 -29.17
N SER A 102 4.48 3.40 -29.57
CA SER A 102 3.33 3.58 -28.68
C SER A 102 3.30 2.55 -27.54
N VAL A 103 3.62 1.28 -27.82
CA VAL A 103 3.62 0.22 -26.80
C VAL A 103 4.80 0.38 -25.85
N LEU A 104 5.98 0.72 -26.37
CA LEU A 104 7.15 1.05 -25.54
C LEU A 104 6.88 2.26 -24.64
N PHE A 105 6.23 3.29 -25.18
CA PHE A 105 5.83 4.45 -24.38
C PHE A 105 4.80 4.08 -23.32
N ASN A 106 3.79 3.27 -23.66
CA ASN A 106 2.77 2.81 -22.71
C ASN A 106 3.36 1.93 -21.60
N LEU A 107 4.33 1.06 -21.91
CA LEU A 107 5.07 0.30 -20.89
C LEU A 107 5.85 1.25 -19.97
N GLY A 108 6.53 2.25 -20.54
CA GLY A 108 7.25 3.26 -19.75
C GLY A 108 6.32 4.04 -18.81
N ALA A 109 5.18 4.51 -19.33
CA ALA A 109 4.16 5.23 -18.57
C ALA A 109 3.57 4.36 -17.46
N PHE A 110 3.25 3.10 -17.77
CA PHE A 110 2.74 2.16 -16.79
C PHE A 110 3.75 1.93 -15.65
N TYR A 111 5.02 1.64 -15.96
CA TYR A 111 6.04 1.47 -14.92
C TYR A 111 6.29 2.73 -14.09
N LYS A 112 6.16 3.92 -14.69
CA LYS A 112 6.24 5.20 -13.98
C LYS A 112 5.09 5.36 -12.98
N GLU A 113 3.86 5.02 -13.37
CA GLU A 113 2.70 5.03 -12.46
C GLU A 113 2.87 4.05 -11.29
N GLN A 114 3.55 2.92 -11.52
CA GLN A 114 3.91 1.96 -10.47
C GLN A 114 5.11 2.40 -9.60
N GLY A 115 5.73 3.54 -9.89
CA GLY A 115 6.93 4.04 -9.19
C GLY A 115 8.24 3.33 -9.56
N ASP A 116 8.24 2.45 -10.56
CA ASP A 116 9.45 1.78 -11.08
C ASP A 116 10.12 2.66 -12.14
N GLU A 117 10.75 3.74 -11.67
CA GLU A 117 11.43 4.75 -12.51
C GLU A 117 12.54 4.15 -13.39
N ALA A 118 13.18 3.08 -12.92
CA ALA A 118 14.25 2.39 -13.65
C ALA A 118 13.69 1.71 -14.91
N LYS A 119 12.62 0.91 -14.77
CA LYS A 119 11.97 0.30 -15.93
C LYS A 119 11.26 1.33 -16.80
N ALA A 120 10.65 2.34 -16.20
CA ALA A 120 10.06 3.45 -16.96
C ALA A 120 11.07 4.07 -17.92
N SER A 121 12.23 4.47 -17.38
CA SER A 121 13.33 5.06 -18.14
C SER A 121 13.84 4.13 -19.25
N TYR A 122 13.96 2.83 -18.97
CA TYR A 122 14.37 1.83 -19.95
C TYR A 122 13.43 1.79 -21.17
N TYR A 123 12.12 1.70 -20.95
CA TYR A 123 11.14 1.62 -22.03
C TYR A 123 10.96 2.95 -22.78
N PHE A 124 10.99 4.08 -22.06
CA PHE A 124 10.98 5.40 -22.69
C PHE A 124 12.21 5.61 -23.59
N ASN A 125 13.39 5.21 -23.14
CA ASN A 125 14.61 5.33 -23.95
C ASN A 125 14.52 4.50 -25.23
N GLN A 126 13.94 3.30 -25.19
CA GLN A 126 13.68 2.53 -26.41
C GLN A 126 12.69 3.23 -27.34
N ALA A 127 11.61 3.79 -26.80
CA ALA A 127 10.66 4.58 -27.59
C ALA A 127 11.36 5.78 -28.26
N PHE A 128 12.19 6.52 -27.53
CA PHE A 128 12.92 7.70 -28.03
C PHE A 128 14.01 7.37 -29.04
N GLN A 129 14.61 6.17 -28.98
CA GLN A 129 15.55 5.71 -29.99
C GLN A 129 14.87 5.45 -31.34
N ILE A 130 13.60 5.06 -31.32
CA ILE A 130 12.82 4.80 -32.54
C ILE A 130 12.19 6.09 -33.05
N ASP A 131 11.58 6.89 -32.16
CA ASP A 131 11.03 8.20 -32.48
C ASP A 131 11.55 9.27 -31.50
N PRO A 132 12.61 10.00 -31.89
CA PRO A 132 13.18 11.08 -31.08
C PRO A 132 12.23 12.26 -30.82
N TRP A 133 11.12 12.41 -31.56
CA TRP A 133 10.14 13.48 -31.31
C TRP A 133 9.34 13.29 -30.04
N LEU A 134 9.21 12.07 -29.54
CA LEU A 134 8.53 11.80 -28.28
C LEU A 134 9.24 12.38 -27.06
N LYS A 135 10.54 12.69 -27.15
CA LYS A 135 11.32 13.26 -26.03
C LYS A 135 11.06 14.77 -25.81
N LYS A 136 10.51 15.47 -26.81
CA LYS A 136 10.38 16.93 -26.79
C LYS A 136 9.08 17.46 -26.19
N ASN A 137 8.12 16.58 -25.88
CA ASN A 137 6.84 16.91 -25.22
C ASN A 137 6.89 16.49 -23.76
#